data_AF-A0A0P7TS07-F1
#
_entry.id   AF-A0A0P7TS07-F1
#
_cell.length_a   1.000
_cell.length_b   1.000
_cell.length_c   1.000
_cell.angle_alpha   90.00
_cell.angle_beta   90.00
_cell.angle_gamma   90.00
#
_symmetry.space_group_name_H-M   'P 1'
#
loop_
_entity.id
_entity.type
_entity.pdbx_description
1 polymer ?
#
loop_
_entity_poly.entity_id
_entity_poly.type
_entity_poly.pdbx_seq_one_letter_code
_entity_poly.pdbx_strand_id
1 'polypeptide(L)'
;MSRAAFKRRITKYTKVSGLKKLRCGSDAPPGSPPLSPEQLQRIEQNKQAALERLAARNVPPGFGESWRRALSAEFGKPYFSKVKVVILGQDPYHNPSQAHGLCFSVQKPVSPPPSLENMYKELSVDIEGFQHPGHGDLTGWAKQGVLLLNAVLTVRAHQANSHRDQGWETFTDAVVLWLNANLDGLVFMLWGAYAQRKGDVINRKRHHVLQAAHPSPFSVHRGFFGCRHFSKTNELLQRSGKKPIDWAAL
;
A
#
# COMPACT_ATOMS: atom_id res chain seq x y z
N MET A 1 22.91 19.06 12.58
CA MET A 1 21.97 19.40 13.67
C MET A 1 22.07 18.32 14.74
N SER A 2 22.50 18.71 15.95
CA SER A 2 23.09 17.81 16.95
C SER A 2 22.04 17.10 17.83
N ARG A 3 22.42 15.92 18.34
CA ARG A 3 21.72 15.01 19.27
C ARG A 3 21.14 15.65 20.56
N ALA A 4 21.32 16.95 20.76
CA ALA A 4 20.90 17.69 21.96
C ALA A 4 19.40 18.05 21.99
N ALA A 5 18.66 17.97 20.88
CA ALA A 5 17.24 18.37 20.84
C ALA A 5 16.26 17.28 21.35
N PHE A 6 16.69 16.01 21.46
CA PHE A 6 15.82 14.89 21.84
C PHE A 6 15.68 14.70 23.36
N LYS A 7 16.58 15.29 24.18
CA LYS A 7 16.59 15.12 25.65
C LYS A 7 15.67 16.07 26.42
N ARG A 8 14.89 16.93 25.74
CA ARG A 8 14.03 17.93 26.40
C ARG A 8 12.59 17.49 26.73
N ARG A 9 12.24 16.21 26.53
CA ARG A 9 10.87 15.72 26.78
C ARG A 9 10.68 14.82 28.01
N ILE A 10 11.73 14.62 28.83
CA ILE A 10 11.67 13.83 30.07
C ILE A 10 12.07 14.70 31.27
N THR A 11 11.28 15.71 31.60
CA THR A 11 11.32 16.36 32.94
C THR A 11 10.07 17.22 33.17
N LYS A 12 8.94 16.57 33.38
CA LYS A 12 7.83 17.12 34.16
C LYS A 12 7.20 15.93 34.86
N TYR A 13 7.67 15.67 36.08
CA TYR A 13 6.92 15.12 37.23
C TYR A 13 7.97 14.85 38.32
N THR A 14 8.31 15.93 39.01
CA THR A 14 9.18 15.95 40.18
C THR A 14 8.35 15.54 41.41
N LYS A 15 8.92 14.64 42.21
CA LYS A 15 8.75 14.48 43.67
C LYS A 15 7.34 14.57 44.26
N VAL A 16 6.86 13.43 44.79
CA VAL A 16 6.29 13.40 46.14
C VAL A 16 6.99 12.29 46.93
N SER A 17 7.63 12.70 48.01
CA SER A 17 8.34 11.92 49.03
C SER A 17 7.39 11.29 50.04
N GLY A 18 7.77 10.15 50.63
CA GLY A 18 7.25 9.73 51.94
C GLY A 18 7.28 8.23 52.19
N LEU A 19 8.41 7.72 52.69
CA LEU A 19 8.51 6.41 53.33
C LEU A 19 7.52 6.33 54.51
N LYS A 20 6.60 5.35 54.49
CA LYS A 20 5.86 4.89 55.67
C LYS A 20 6.09 3.39 55.88
N LYS A 21 6.74 3.13 57.02
CA LYS A 21 6.90 1.89 57.81
C LYS A 21 6.02 0.69 57.39
N LEU A 22 6.67 -0.46 57.19
CA LEU A 22 6.04 -1.78 57.19
C LEU A 22 5.29 -2.02 58.53
N ARG A 23 4.01 -2.37 58.43
CA ARG A 23 3.28 -3.11 59.46
C ARG A 23 2.89 -4.46 58.87
N CYS A 24 3.30 -5.52 59.55
CA CYS A 24 2.80 -6.87 59.34
C CYS A 24 1.36 -6.91 59.88
N GLY A 25 0.40 -7.17 59.00
CA GLY A 25 -1.02 -7.27 59.30
C GLY A 25 -1.71 -7.91 58.12
N SER A 26 -2.28 -9.09 58.33
CA SER A 26 -3.17 -9.80 57.43
C SER A 26 -4.33 -8.91 57.02
N ASP A 27 -4.44 -8.56 55.74
CA ASP A 27 -5.68 -8.33 55.00
C ASP A 27 -5.31 -7.96 53.55
N ALA A 28 -5.67 -8.83 52.60
CA ALA A 28 -5.59 -8.51 51.19
C ALA A 28 -6.63 -7.40 50.88
N PRO A 29 -6.28 -6.35 50.12
CA PRO A 29 -7.25 -5.33 49.78
C PRO A 29 -8.37 -5.94 48.92
N PRO A 30 -9.64 -5.59 49.15
CA PRO A 30 -10.74 -6.13 48.37
C PRO A 30 -10.50 -5.78 46.90
N GLY A 31 -10.58 -6.80 46.04
CA GLY A 31 -10.50 -6.64 44.60
C GLY A 31 -11.45 -5.52 44.14
N SER A 32 -10.97 -4.66 43.25
CA SER A 32 -11.71 -3.53 42.71
C SER A 32 -13.15 -3.91 42.41
N PRO A 33 -14.15 -3.11 42.82
CA PRO A 33 -15.55 -3.43 42.54
C PRO A 33 -15.76 -3.60 41.03
N PRO A 34 -16.59 -4.55 40.59
CA PRO A 34 -16.89 -4.75 39.18
C PRO A 34 -17.48 -3.45 38.60
N LEU A 35 -17.07 -3.13 37.37
CA LEU A 35 -17.50 -1.92 36.68
C LEU A 35 -19.03 -1.86 36.56
N SER A 36 -19.61 -0.70 36.80
CA SER A 36 -21.05 -0.50 36.62
C SER A 36 -21.43 -0.59 35.12
N PRO A 37 -22.69 -0.92 34.80
CA PRO A 37 -23.17 -0.94 33.41
C PRO A 37 -22.93 0.40 32.68
N GLU A 38 -23.10 1.53 33.37
CA GLU A 38 -22.82 2.86 32.81
C GLU A 38 -21.32 3.08 32.53
N GLN A 39 -20.44 2.59 33.41
CA GLN A 39 -18.99 2.65 33.21
C GLN A 39 -18.57 1.80 32.01
N LEU A 40 -19.13 0.59 31.86
CA LEU A 40 -18.90 -0.26 30.70
C LEU A 40 -19.37 0.39 29.41
N GLN A 41 -20.56 0.99 29.40
CA GLN A 41 -21.09 1.70 28.24
C GLN A 41 -20.23 2.91 27.87
N ARG A 42 -19.75 3.70 28.85
CA ARG A 42 -18.80 4.80 28.59
C ARG A 42 -17.48 4.29 28.05
N ILE A 43 -16.95 3.19 28.58
CA ILE A 43 -15.71 2.56 28.09
C ILE A 43 -15.90 2.12 26.64
N GLU A 44 -17.03 1.49 26.32
CA GLU A 44 -17.35 1.04 24.97
C GLU A 44 -17.52 2.21 24.00
N GLN A 45 -18.26 3.25 24.37
CA GLN A 45 -18.40 4.48 23.57
C GLN A 45 -17.05 5.18 23.35
N ASN A 46 -16.22 5.29 24.39
CA ASN A 46 -14.90 5.90 24.27
C ASN A 46 -13.97 5.05 23.38
N LYS A 47 -14.03 3.72 23.49
CA LYS A 47 -13.30 2.79 22.64
C LYS A 47 -13.75 2.91 21.18
N GLN A 48 -15.06 2.98 20.94
CA GLN A 48 -15.64 3.14 19.61
C GLN A 48 -15.24 4.49 18.99
N ALA A 49 -15.36 5.59 19.74
CA ALA A 49 -14.94 6.91 19.30
C ALA A 49 -13.43 6.99 19.03
N ALA A 50 -12.61 6.28 19.82
CA ALA A 50 -11.16 6.19 19.57
C ALA A 50 -10.85 5.41 18.29
N LEU A 51 -11.55 4.31 18.04
CA LEU A 51 -11.43 3.54 16.79
C LEU A 51 -11.87 4.35 15.58
N GLU A 52 -12.98 5.09 15.67
CA GLU A 52 -13.47 5.96 14.60
C GLU A 52 -12.50 7.09 14.28
N ARG A 53 -11.90 7.72 15.29
CA ARG A 53 -10.86 8.75 15.08
C ARG A 53 -9.60 8.18 14.42
N LEU A 54 -9.18 6.98 14.81
CA LEU A 54 -8.04 6.31 14.19
C LEU A 54 -8.33 5.94 12.73
N ALA A 55 -9.55 5.48 12.45
CA ALA A 55 -10.04 5.11 11.13
C ALA A 55 -10.19 6.35 10.22
N ALA A 56 -10.76 7.44 10.72
CA ALA A 56 -10.95 8.69 9.97
C ALA A 56 -9.63 9.37 9.58
N ARG A 57 -8.57 9.21 10.39
CA ARG A 57 -7.20 9.64 10.03
C ARG A 57 -6.68 8.94 8.77
N ASN A 58 -7.17 7.72 8.54
CA ASN A 58 -6.77 6.86 7.46
C ASN A 58 -7.74 6.96 6.27
N VAL A 59 -8.30 8.13 5.93
CA VAL A 59 -9.05 8.27 4.67
C VAL A 59 -8.56 9.49 3.87
N PRO A 60 -8.20 9.29 2.60
CA PRO A 60 -7.81 10.38 1.71
C PRO A 60 -8.97 11.37 1.47
N PRO A 61 -8.66 12.65 1.21
CA PRO A 61 -9.66 13.66 0.87
C PRO A 61 -10.37 13.32 -0.45
N GLY A 62 -11.59 13.82 -0.63
CA GLY A 62 -12.38 13.61 -1.86
C GLY A 62 -13.45 12.51 -1.79
N PHE A 63 -13.44 11.68 -0.75
CA PHE A 63 -14.56 10.77 -0.48
C PHE A 63 -15.65 11.42 0.36
N GLY A 64 -16.91 11.26 -0.06
CA GLY A 64 -18.08 11.56 0.76
C GLY A 64 -18.12 10.70 2.03
N GLU A 65 -18.86 11.13 3.05
CA GLU A 65 -18.82 10.53 4.39
C GLU A 65 -19.14 9.02 4.39
N SER A 66 -20.06 8.59 3.52
CA SER A 66 -20.41 7.18 3.35
C SER A 66 -19.23 6.32 2.90
N TRP A 67 -18.50 6.78 1.87
CA TRP A 67 -17.30 6.10 1.37
C TRP A 67 -16.13 6.22 2.34
N ARG A 68 -15.98 7.37 3.01
CA ARG A 68 -14.99 7.57 4.06
C ARG A 68 -15.14 6.50 5.14
N ARG A 69 -16.34 6.33 5.69
CA ARG A 69 -16.60 5.31 6.72
C ARG A 69 -16.30 3.90 6.22
N ALA A 70 -16.72 3.56 5.00
CA ALA A 70 -16.51 2.24 4.42
C ALA A 70 -15.02 1.92 4.18
N LEU A 71 -14.27 2.86 3.60
CA LEU A 71 -12.87 2.65 3.22
C LEU A 71 -11.88 2.80 4.38
N SER A 72 -12.25 3.54 5.44
CA SER A 72 -11.40 3.73 6.62
C SER A 72 -10.92 2.41 7.21
N ALA A 73 -11.85 1.46 7.36
CA ALA A 73 -11.56 0.14 7.91
C ALA A 73 -10.67 -0.68 6.96
N GLU A 74 -10.93 -0.59 5.66
CA GLU A 74 -10.21 -1.34 4.62
C GLU A 74 -8.73 -0.94 4.56
N PHE A 75 -8.45 0.36 4.58
CA PHE A 75 -7.06 0.85 4.56
C PHE A 75 -6.28 0.51 5.84
N GLY A 76 -6.99 0.24 6.95
CA GLY A 76 -6.38 -0.25 8.18
C GLY A 76 -6.03 -1.75 8.17
N LYS A 77 -6.49 -2.53 7.18
CA LYS A 77 -6.30 -3.99 7.19
C LYS A 77 -4.85 -4.39 6.94
N PRO A 78 -4.37 -5.52 7.52
CA PRO A 78 -2.98 -5.94 7.42
C PRO A 78 -2.45 -6.13 6.00
N TYR A 79 -3.26 -6.59 5.05
CA TYR A 79 -2.79 -6.77 3.67
C TYR A 79 -2.49 -5.43 2.98
N PHE A 80 -3.23 -4.37 3.35
CA PHE A 80 -3.07 -3.04 2.76
C PHE A 80 -1.91 -2.28 3.41
N SER A 81 -1.75 -2.39 4.73
CA SER A 81 -0.60 -1.79 5.45
C SER A 81 0.73 -2.50 5.20
N LYS A 82 0.71 -3.74 4.67
CA LYS A 82 1.90 -4.49 4.24
C LYS A 82 2.33 -4.20 2.81
N VAL A 83 1.68 -3.27 2.11
CA VAL A 83 2.13 -2.85 0.77
C VAL A 83 3.57 -2.33 0.83
N LYS A 84 4.39 -2.82 -0.09
CA LYS A 84 5.80 -2.47 -0.25
C LYS A 84 6.07 -1.78 -1.57
N VAL A 85 5.40 -2.24 -2.62
CA VAL A 85 5.57 -1.78 -4.00
C VAL A 85 4.20 -1.45 -4.58
N VAL A 86 4.13 -0.40 -5.40
CA VAL A 86 2.93 -0.02 -6.15
C VAL A 86 3.28 0.04 -7.63
N ILE A 87 2.56 -0.72 -8.45
CA ILE A 87 2.65 -0.67 -9.91
C ILE A 87 1.32 -0.09 -10.41
N LEU A 88 1.39 1.01 -11.15
CA LEU A 88 0.21 1.69 -11.69
C LEU A 88 0.00 1.34 -13.16
N GLY A 89 -1.15 0.74 -13.47
CA GLY A 89 -1.65 0.57 -14.83
C GLY A 89 -2.66 1.66 -15.22
N GLN A 90 -3.08 1.66 -16.48
CA GLN A 90 -4.04 2.62 -17.01
C GLN A 90 -5.48 2.12 -16.83
N ASP A 91 -5.89 1.14 -17.64
CA ASP A 91 -7.19 0.49 -17.62
C ASP A 91 -7.05 -1.05 -17.69
N PRO A 92 -8.09 -1.81 -17.32
CA PRO A 92 -8.07 -3.27 -17.41
C PRO A 92 -7.98 -3.75 -18.86
N TYR A 93 -7.53 -4.98 -19.07
CA TYR A 93 -7.66 -5.63 -20.38
C TYR A 93 -9.13 -5.72 -20.79
N HIS A 94 -9.41 -5.34 -22.04
CA HIS A 94 -10.78 -5.20 -22.55
C HIS A 94 -11.29 -6.43 -23.31
N ASN A 95 -10.51 -7.51 -23.45
CA ASN A 95 -11.03 -8.74 -24.05
C ASN A 95 -11.62 -9.66 -22.97
N PRO A 96 -12.62 -10.49 -23.34
CA PRO A 96 -13.20 -11.45 -22.43
C PRO A 96 -12.15 -12.30 -21.70
N SER A 97 -12.39 -12.56 -20.42
CA SER A 97 -11.58 -13.40 -19.54
C SER A 97 -10.13 -12.94 -19.28
N GLN A 98 -9.71 -11.76 -19.75
CA GLN A 98 -8.36 -11.27 -19.48
C GLN A 98 -8.25 -10.57 -18.12
N ALA A 99 -9.04 -9.52 -17.89
CA ALA A 99 -8.95 -8.74 -16.65
C ALA A 99 -9.54 -9.49 -15.45
N HIS A 100 -8.79 -9.52 -14.34
CA HIS A 100 -9.25 -10.11 -13.07
C HIS A 100 -8.99 -9.22 -11.84
N GLY A 101 -8.74 -7.93 -12.06
CA GLY A 101 -8.61 -6.93 -10.98
C GLY A 101 -7.17 -6.56 -10.59
N LEU A 102 -6.16 -7.22 -11.16
CA LEU A 102 -4.74 -6.87 -11.01
C LEU A 102 -4.21 -6.28 -12.32
N CYS A 103 -3.57 -5.09 -12.28
CA CYS A 103 -2.99 -4.51 -13.49
C CYS A 103 -1.95 -5.46 -14.12
N PHE A 104 -1.91 -5.49 -15.45
CA PHE A 104 -1.08 -6.38 -16.29
C PHE A 104 -1.32 -7.89 -16.16
N SER A 105 -2.10 -8.37 -15.19
CA SER A 105 -2.26 -9.80 -14.96
C SER A 105 -3.47 -10.40 -15.68
N VAL A 106 -3.36 -11.69 -16.02
CA VAL A 106 -4.44 -12.54 -16.55
C VAL A 106 -4.46 -13.89 -15.82
N GLN A 107 -5.63 -14.51 -15.63
CA GLN A 107 -5.73 -15.82 -14.98
C GLN A 107 -5.39 -16.96 -15.95
N LYS A 108 -4.92 -18.09 -15.41
CA LYS A 108 -4.80 -19.34 -16.20
C LYS A 108 -6.19 -19.76 -16.72
N PRO A 109 -6.33 -20.26 -17.96
CA PRO A 109 -5.26 -20.60 -18.91
C PRO A 109 -4.94 -19.48 -19.93
N VAL A 110 -5.35 -18.24 -19.68
CA VAL A 110 -5.18 -17.14 -20.64
C VAL A 110 -3.69 -16.83 -20.82
N SER A 111 -3.25 -16.79 -22.09
CA SER A 111 -1.87 -16.44 -22.44
C SER A 111 -1.54 -15.01 -21.99
N PRO A 112 -0.30 -14.76 -21.52
CA PRO A 112 0.15 -13.42 -21.16
C PRO A 112 -0.05 -12.43 -22.33
N PRO A 113 -0.65 -11.25 -22.11
CA PRO A 113 -0.76 -10.24 -23.15
C PRO A 113 0.62 -9.62 -23.48
N PRO A 114 0.79 -8.94 -24.62
CA PRO A 114 2.08 -8.43 -25.07
C PRO A 114 2.84 -7.54 -24.07
N SER A 115 2.11 -6.72 -23.31
CA SER A 115 2.72 -5.90 -22.25
C SER A 115 3.32 -6.76 -21.13
N LEU A 116 2.65 -7.83 -20.73
CA LEU A 116 3.15 -8.73 -19.70
C LEU A 116 4.33 -9.57 -20.21
N GLU A 117 4.27 -10.03 -21.46
CA GLU A 117 5.41 -10.68 -22.12
C GLU A 117 6.66 -9.81 -22.11
N ASN A 118 6.51 -8.50 -22.37
CA ASN A 118 7.62 -7.57 -22.29
C ASN A 118 8.12 -7.35 -20.85
N MET A 119 7.24 -7.38 -19.85
CA MET A 119 7.66 -7.38 -18.44
C MET A 119 8.51 -8.62 -18.12
N TYR A 120 8.12 -9.80 -18.60
CA TYR A 120 8.89 -11.04 -18.40
C TYR A 120 10.24 -11.03 -19.11
N LYS A 121 10.33 -10.44 -20.31
CA LYS A 121 11.61 -10.23 -21.02
C LYS A 121 12.54 -9.28 -20.28
N GLU A 122 12.01 -8.23 -19.66
CA GLU A 122 12.83 -7.36 -18.80
C GLU A 122 13.27 -8.10 -17.54
N LEU A 123 12.38 -8.87 -16.90
CA LEU A 123 12.69 -9.66 -15.72
C LEU A 123 13.79 -10.69 -15.98
N SER A 124 13.78 -11.39 -17.12
CA SER A 124 14.79 -12.40 -17.43
C SER A 124 16.19 -11.83 -17.64
N VAL A 125 16.29 -10.54 -17.97
CA VAL A 125 17.56 -9.80 -18.07
C VAL A 125 17.94 -9.15 -16.74
N ASP A 126 16.95 -8.69 -15.97
CA ASP A 126 17.18 -7.91 -14.74
C ASP A 126 17.40 -8.77 -13.49
N ILE A 127 16.68 -9.90 -13.38
CA ILE A 127 16.69 -10.80 -12.22
C ILE A 127 17.35 -12.11 -12.60
N GLU A 128 18.53 -12.35 -12.02
CA GLU A 128 19.25 -13.60 -12.20
C GLU A 128 18.39 -14.80 -11.80
N GLY A 129 18.35 -15.82 -12.67
CA GLY A 129 17.58 -17.04 -12.45
C GLY A 129 16.08 -16.92 -12.74
N PHE A 130 15.55 -15.74 -13.09
CA PHE A 130 14.15 -15.63 -13.51
C PHE A 130 13.91 -16.39 -14.82
N GLN A 131 12.86 -17.22 -14.83
CA GLN A 131 12.39 -17.95 -15.99
C GLN A 131 10.94 -17.58 -16.28
N HIS A 132 10.55 -17.58 -17.55
CA HIS A 132 9.17 -17.30 -17.93
C HIS A 132 8.23 -18.34 -17.28
N PRO A 133 7.21 -17.93 -16.49
CA PRO A 133 6.44 -18.86 -15.65
C PRO A 133 5.41 -19.70 -16.43
N GLY A 134 5.24 -19.42 -17.72
CA GLY A 134 4.26 -20.12 -18.58
C GLY A 134 2.81 -19.68 -18.34
N HIS A 135 2.58 -18.59 -17.59
CA HIS A 135 1.26 -18.01 -17.36
C HIS A 135 1.32 -16.52 -17.03
N GLY A 136 0.17 -15.85 -17.01
CA GLY A 136 0.07 -14.41 -16.74
C GLY A 136 -0.45 -14.00 -15.34
N ASP A 137 -0.66 -14.98 -14.45
CA ASP A 137 -1.19 -14.70 -13.11
C ASP A 137 -0.11 -14.10 -12.20
N LEU A 138 -0.33 -12.87 -11.72
CA LEU A 138 0.57 -12.09 -10.86
C LEU A 138 0.13 -12.09 -9.39
N THR A 139 -0.80 -12.96 -9.02
CA THR A 139 -1.27 -13.11 -7.62
C THR A 139 -0.12 -13.39 -6.65
N GLY A 140 0.92 -14.10 -7.11
CA GLY A 140 2.14 -14.33 -6.34
C GLY A 140 2.83 -13.04 -5.88
N TRP A 141 2.91 -12.02 -6.74
CA TRP A 141 3.43 -10.70 -6.38
C TRP A 141 2.49 -9.95 -5.44
N ALA A 142 1.18 -10.01 -5.69
CA ALA A 142 0.18 -9.36 -4.84
C ALA A 142 0.26 -9.85 -3.37
N LYS A 143 0.39 -11.17 -3.17
CA LYS A 143 0.58 -11.78 -1.84
C LYS A 143 1.85 -11.29 -1.11
N GLN A 144 2.85 -10.84 -1.86
CA GLN A 144 4.10 -10.30 -1.32
C GLN A 144 4.04 -8.80 -1.01
N GLY A 145 2.90 -8.13 -1.22
CA GLY A 145 2.73 -6.69 -0.97
C GLY A 145 3.04 -5.82 -2.18
N VAL A 146 2.92 -6.36 -3.41
CA VAL A 146 2.91 -5.57 -4.65
C VAL A 146 1.47 -5.19 -4.98
N LEU A 147 1.12 -3.92 -4.81
CA LEU A 147 -0.19 -3.40 -5.21
C LEU A 147 -0.22 -3.18 -6.72
N LEU A 148 -0.99 -4.00 -7.43
CA LEU A 148 -1.19 -3.96 -8.88
C LEU A 148 -2.48 -3.20 -9.21
N LEU A 149 -2.40 -1.86 -9.24
CA LEU A 149 -3.58 -0.99 -9.33
C LEU A 149 -3.69 -0.34 -10.71
N ASN A 150 -4.83 -0.51 -11.39
CA ASN A 150 -5.17 0.34 -12.54
C ASN A 150 -5.75 1.68 -12.05
N ALA A 151 -5.59 2.74 -12.84
CA ALA A 151 -6.23 4.02 -12.53
C ALA A 151 -7.73 4.02 -12.82
N VAL A 152 -8.15 3.30 -13.86
CA VAL A 152 -9.54 2.97 -14.17
C VAL A 152 -9.78 1.50 -13.84
N LEU A 153 -10.84 1.17 -13.10
CA LEU A 153 -11.05 -0.18 -12.58
C LEU A 153 -12.03 -1.04 -13.38
N THR A 154 -12.73 -0.47 -14.36
CA THR A 154 -13.61 -1.23 -15.26
C THR A 154 -13.44 -0.76 -16.71
N VAL A 155 -13.78 -1.64 -17.66
CA VAL A 155 -13.74 -1.35 -19.08
C VAL A 155 -14.84 -2.15 -19.78
N ARG A 156 -15.39 -1.61 -20.87
CA ARG A 156 -16.34 -2.31 -21.73
C ARG A 156 -15.58 -3.24 -22.67
N ALA A 157 -16.15 -4.41 -22.92
CA ALA A 157 -15.56 -5.38 -23.83
C ALA A 157 -15.21 -4.72 -25.19
N HIS A 158 -13.98 -4.97 -25.65
CA HIS A 158 -13.41 -4.48 -26.91
C HIS A 158 -13.29 -2.96 -27.06
N GLN A 159 -13.47 -2.20 -25.97
CA GLN A 159 -13.40 -0.74 -25.99
C GLN A 159 -12.44 -0.24 -24.91
N ALA A 160 -11.15 -0.22 -25.24
CA ALA A 160 -10.12 0.36 -24.36
C ALA A 160 -10.52 1.77 -23.91
N ASN A 161 -10.25 2.11 -22.65
CA ASN A 161 -10.58 3.39 -22.03
C ASN A 161 -12.07 3.78 -22.03
N SER A 162 -13.02 2.87 -22.27
CA SER A 162 -14.45 3.22 -22.35
C SER A 162 -15.04 3.83 -21.07
N HIS A 163 -14.42 3.58 -19.90
CA HIS A 163 -14.83 4.14 -18.61
C HIS A 163 -13.82 5.13 -18.04
N ARG A 164 -12.92 5.65 -18.89
CA ARG A 164 -12.05 6.77 -18.55
C ARG A 164 -12.90 8.01 -18.24
N ASP A 165 -12.43 8.81 -17.30
CA ASP A 165 -13.03 10.09 -16.88
C ASP A 165 -14.46 9.91 -16.31
N GLN A 166 -14.78 8.70 -15.80
CA GLN A 166 -16.06 8.37 -15.15
C GLN A 166 -15.96 8.29 -13.62
N GLY A 167 -14.84 8.73 -13.04
CA GLY A 167 -14.66 8.89 -11.59
C GLY A 167 -13.82 7.81 -10.91
N TRP A 168 -13.40 6.77 -11.63
CA TRP A 168 -12.45 5.78 -11.09
C TRP A 168 -11.10 6.41 -10.75
N GLU A 169 -10.68 7.39 -11.54
CA GLU A 169 -9.44 8.13 -11.34
C GLU A 169 -9.42 8.81 -9.96
N THR A 170 -10.54 9.45 -9.59
CA THR A 170 -10.73 10.07 -8.27
C THR A 170 -10.57 9.05 -7.15
N PHE A 171 -11.18 7.87 -7.30
CA PHE A 171 -11.06 6.80 -6.30
C PHE A 171 -9.61 6.31 -6.18
N THR A 172 -8.95 6.04 -7.30
CA THR A 172 -7.58 5.50 -7.30
C THR A 172 -6.53 6.56 -6.95
N ASP A 173 -6.78 7.85 -7.21
CA ASP A 173 -5.97 8.97 -6.70
C ASP A 173 -6.00 9.00 -5.19
N ALA A 174 -7.19 8.85 -4.62
CA ALA A 174 -7.36 8.82 -3.19
C ALA A 174 -6.61 7.62 -2.56
N VAL A 175 -6.66 6.44 -3.18
CA VAL A 175 -5.84 5.27 -2.77
C VAL A 175 -4.34 5.62 -2.76
N VAL A 176 -3.81 6.23 -3.82
CA VAL A 176 -2.39 6.64 -3.91
C VAL A 176 -2.05 7.69 -2.85
N LEU A 177 -2.90 8.69 -2.65
CA LEU A 177 -2.73 9.72 -1.62
C LEU A 177 -2.70 9.13 -0.22
N TRP A 178 -3.55 8.13 0.05
CA TRP A 178 -3.54 7.45 1.34
C TRP A 178 -2.22 6.73 1.58
N LEU A 179 -1.72 5.97 0.60
CA LEU A 179 -0.46 5.25 0.70
C LEU A 179 0.71 6.23 0.91
N ASN A 180 0.70 7.33 0.17
CA ASN A 180 1.67 8.42 0.26
C ASN A 180 1.66 9.13 1.62
N ALA A 181 0.51 9.21 2.28
CA ALA A 181 0.35 9.86 3.58
C ALA A 181 0.68 8.91 4.75
N ASN A 182 0.30 7.63 4.66
CA ASN A 182 0.22 6.74 5.82
C ASN A 182 1.30 5.65 5.87
N LEU A 183 1.96 5.35 4.76
CA LEU A 183 3.08 4.41 4.72
C LEU A 183 4.38 5.16 4.43
N ASP A 184 5.52 4.51 4.64
CA ASP A 184 6.84 5.09 4.41
C ASP A 184 7.72 4.11 3.64
N GLY A 185 8.65 4.62 2.81
CA GLY A 185 9.61 3.82 2.06
C GLY A 185 8.95 2.84 1.07
N LEU A 186 7.82 3.21 0.48
CA LEU A 186 7.23 2.46 -0.63
C LEU A 186 8.05 2.68 -1.91
N VAL A 187 8.02 1.71 -2.82
CA VAL A 187 8.56 1.87 -4.17
C VAL A 187 7.39 1.96 -5.15
N PHE A 188 7.28 3.09 -5.85
CA PHE A 188 6.28 3.28 -6.91
C PHE A 188 6.94 3.09 -8.28
N MET A 189 6.42 2.15 -9.08
CA MET A 189 6.85 1.89 -10.44
C MET A 189 5.82 2.50 -11.40
N LEU A 190 6.22 3.58 -12.07
CA LEU A 190 5.35 4.41 -12.90
C LEU A 190 5.75 4.25 -14.37
N TRP A 191 5.04 3.38 -15.07
CA TRP A 191 5.34 3.03 -16.45
C TRP A 191 4.42 3.73 -17.44
N GLY A 192 4.99 4.64 -18.23
CA GLY A 192 4.27 5.47 -19.20
C GLY A 192 3.71 6.77 -18.61
N ALA A 193 3.37 7.70 -19.51
CA ALA A 193 3.03 9.08 -19.15
C ALA A 193 1.81 9.18 -18.21
N TYR A 194 0.84 8.28 -18.35
CA TYR A 194 -0.35 8.28 -17.49
C TYR A 194 0.03 7.97 -16.03
N ALA A 195 0.73 6.86 -15.80
CA ALA A 195 1.18 6.45 -14.47
C ALA A 195 2.11 7.50 -13.84
N GLN A 196 2.98 8.11 -14.65
CA GLN A 196 3.87 9.18 -14.20
C GLN A 196 3.11 10.40 -13.70
N ARG A 197 2.12 10.90 -14.45
CA ARG A 197 1.25 12.01 -14.01
C ARG A 197 0.51 11.69 -12.72
N LYS A 198 -0.07 10.48 -12.61
CA LYS A 198 -0.76 10.05 -11.38
C LYS A 198 0.18 10.02 -10.17
N GLY A 199 1.46 9.75 -10.40
CA GLY A 199 2.48 9.73 -9.35
C GLY A 199 3.07 11.09 -8.97
N ASP A 200 2.67 12.21 -9.61
CA ASP A 200 3.24 13.52 -9.30
C ASP A 200 2.99 13.98 -7.86
N VAL A 201 1.90 13.48 -7.24
CA VAL A 201 1.53 13.74 -5.86
C VAL A 201 2.41 13.01 -4.82
N ILE A 202 3.24 12.05 -5.25
CA ILE A 202 4.04 11.21 -4.35
C ILE A 202 5.18 12.03 -3.73
N ASN A 203 5.30 11.98 -2.41
CA ASN A 203 6.38 12.60 -1.67
C ASN A 203 7.67 11.80 -1.84
N ARG A 204 8.52 12.24 -2.78
CA ARG A 204 9.81 11.62 -3.11
C ARG A 204 10.86 11.66 -1.99
N LYS A 205 10.61 12.38 -0.88
CA LYS A 205 11.43 12.31 0.33
C LYS A 205 11.04 11.16 1.26
N ARG A 206 9.80 10.67 1.15
CA ARG A 206 9.25 9.57 1.95
C ARG A 206 9.24 8.24 1.20
N HIS A 207 9.07 8.29 -0.12
CA HIS A 207 8.94 7.12 -0.98
C HIS A 207 9.92 7.20 -2.14
N HIS A 208 10.17 6.04 -2.74
CA HIS A 208 10.98 5.90 -3.93
C HIS A 208 10.08 5.84 -5.16
N VAL A 209 10.46 6.55 -6.23
CA VAL A 209 9.69 6.58 -7.48
C VAL A 209 10.62 6.18 -8.62
N LEU A 210 10.26 5.13 -9.35
CA LEU A 210 10.95 4.63 -10.54
C LEU A 210 10.05 4.88 -11.75
N GLN A 211 10.56 5.60 -12.75
CA GLN A 211 9.82 5.98 -13.95
C GLN A 211 10.47 5.39 -15.19
N ALA A 212 9.66 4.81 -16.08
CA ALA A 212 10.10 4.30 -17.38
C ALA A 212 8.97 4.41 -18.41
N ALA A 213 9.25 4.07 -19.67
CA ALA A 213 8.21 3.93 -20.69
C ALA A 213 7.22 2.80 -20.32
N HIS A 214 6.06 2.77 -20.96
CA HIS A 214 5.09 1.68 -20.76
C HIS A 214 5.62 0.38 -21.39
N PRO A 215 5.38 -0.81 -20.80
CA PRO A 215 5.80 -2.11 -21.37
C PRO A 215 5.07 -2.51 -22.68
N SER A 216 4.21 -1.65 -23.22
CA SER A 216 3.47 -1.95 -24.45
C SER A 216 4.43 -2.04 -25.64
N PRO A 217 4.18 -2.92 -26.63
CA PRO A 217 5.00 -3.00 -27.85
C PRO A 217 5.28 -1.65 -28.51
N PHE A 218 4.34 -0.69 -28.41
CA PHE A 218 4.47 0.64 -29.01
C PHE A 218 5.51 1.55 -28.31
N SER A 219 5.88 1.25 -27.08
CA SER A 219 6.72 2.13 -26.25
C SER A 219 7.87 1.42 -25.54
N VAL A 220 7.93 0.08 -25.56
CA VAL A 220 8.86 -0.70 -24.73
C VAL A 220 10.33 -0.35 -24.98
N HIS A 221 10.69 -0.12 -26.25
CA HIS A 221 12.06 0.26 -26.65
C HIS A 221 12.42 1.72 -26.31
N ARG A 222 11.47 2.53 -25.85
CA ARG A 222 11.71 3.93 -25.44
C ARG A 222 12.18 4.05 -23.98
N GLY A 223 12.61 2.94 -23.38
CA GLY A 223 13.22 2.92 -22.05
C GLY A 223 12.51 2.05 -21.01
N PHE A 224 11.59 1.16 -21.39
CA PHE A 224 11.14 0.09 -20.49
C PHE A 224 12.18 -1.03 -20.45
N PHE A 225 12.62 -1.51 -21.63
CA PHE A 225 13.75 -2.45 -21.69
C PHE A 225 15.03 -1.78 -21.19
N GLY A 226 15.73 -2.44 -20.28
CA GLY A 226 16.90 -1.93 -19.58
C GLY A 226 16.58 -0.98 -18.42
N CYS A 227 15.31 -0.78 -18.05
CA CYS A 227 14.96 0.07 -16.92
C CYS A 227 15.46 -0.51 -15.59
N ARG A 228 15.56 -1.85 -15.51
CA ARG A 228 16.01 -2.60 -14.34
C ARG A 228 15.22 -2.29 -13.06
N HIS A 229 13.92 -2.02 -13.20
CA HIS A 229 13.12 -1.59 -12.06
C HIS A 229 12.91 -2.71 -11.03
N PHE A 230 12.98 -3.99 -11.41
CA PHE A 230 12.71 -5.10 -10.50
C PHE A 230 13.86 -5.29 -9.51
N SER A 231 15.11 -5.27 -9.98
CA SER A 231 16.31 -5.30 -9.14
C SER A 231 16.46 -4.03 -8.31
N LYS A 232 16.30 -2.85 -8.92
CA LYS A 232 16.30 -1.55 -8.22
C LYS A 232 15.26 -1.49 -7.11
N THR A 233 14.06 -2.04 -7.35
CA THR A 233 13.02 -2.11 -6.31
C THR A 233 13.50 -2.92 -5.11
N ASN A 234 14.11 -4.08 -5.33
CA ASN A 234 14.64 -4.90 -4.24
C ASN A 234 15.77 -4.21 -3.48
N GLU A 235 16.68 -3.53 -4.16
CA GLU A 235 17.72 -2.71 -3.51
C GLU A 235 17.12 -1.62 -2.61
N LEU A 236 16.12 -0.89 -3.11
CA LEU A 236 15.44 0.17 -2.36
C LEU A 236 14.68 -0.37 -1.14
N LEU A 237 14.03 -1.53 -1.28
CA LEU A 237 13.38 -2.21 -0.16
C LEU A 237 14.39 -2.64 0.90
N GLN A 238 15.50 -3.25 0.51
CA GLN A 238 16.57 -3.66 1.42
C GLN A 238 17.18 -2.46 2.16
N ARG A 239 17.47 -1.36 1.45
CA ARG A 239 17.94 -0.10 2.06
C ARG A 239 16.94 0.50 3.05
N SER A 240 15.64 0.22 2.85
CA SER A 240 14.56 0.64 3.75
C SER A 240 14.25 -0.39 4.85
N GLY A 241 15.08 -1.43 5.02
CA GLY A 241 14.90 -2.48 6.02
C GLY A 241 13.72 -3.42 5.75
N LYS A 242 13.24 -3.49 4.50
CA LYS A 242 12.10 -4.32 4.09
C LYS A 242 12.56 -5.57 3.34
N LYS A 243 11.82 -6.67 3.52
CA LYS A 243 12.06 -7.90 2.75
C LYS A 243 11.86 -7.63 1.24
N PRO A 244 12.82 -8.00 0.37
CA PRO A 244 12.67 -7.88 -1.09
C PRO A 244 11.47 -8.69 -1.61
N ILE A 245 11.07 -8.41 -2.84
CA ILE A 245 10.09 -9.21 -3.59
C ILE A 245 10.84 -10.33 -4.28
N ASP A 246 10.33 -11.55 -4.13
CA ASP A 246 10.68 -12.66 -5.00
C ASP A 246 9.84 -12.57 -6.27
N TRP A 247 10.45 -12.03 -7.33
CA TRP A 247 9.77 -11.82 -8.60
C TRP A 247 9.50 -13.13 -9.36
N ALA A 248 10.17 -14.24 -8.99
CA ALA A 248 9.97 -15.55 -9.59
C ALA A 248 8.88 -16.37 -8.88
N ALA A 249 8.41 -15.95 -7.70
CA ALA A 249 7.31 -16.59 -6.99
C ALA A 249 5.93 -16.24 -7.63
N LEU A 250 5.67 -16.84 -8.80
CA LEU A 250 4.46 -16.73 -9.61
C LEU A 250 3.77 -18.09 -9.78
#